data_AF-A0A3B8KZC1-F1
#
_entry.id   AF-A0A3B8KZC1-F1
#
_cell.length_a   1.000
_cell.length_b   1.000
_cell.length_c   1.000
_cell.angle_alpha   90.00
_cell.angle_beta   90.00
_cell.angle_gamma   90.00
#
_symmetry.space_group_name_H-M   'P 1'
#
loop_
_entity.id
_entity.type
_entity.pdbx_description
1 polymer ?
#
loop_
_entity_poly.entity_id
_entity_poly.type
_entity_poly.pdbx_seq_one_letter_code
_entity_poly.pdbx_strand_id
1 'polypeptide(L)'
;MLTGMSVYAQGTDKKAAKKAAAPKSKKTATPQAKKSAAPKSKKAAAPKAKKAVRPSGPPLPVGFVPPPPLPQVMGLNNSLLTAKDELAFRRSGYSAFMKAVRAPGLGSKAQKDIQAGIRWVVARMTMPKNRESLPVRRREIRQMVQLQAKSPQVRSFVLLELKQALSELLETAHFKITHNNGRQIVVVITRPDSKTGKRVSQSFKADTLEGLRDVKGAGEAVRFFERYSTRSIFGGQGGLQNFHVRLNVAYLLGELVVRKGDPAKGIPAARYTDAAYPLCDVINEPRQLDAIKVVAVRGLVRLMQTGQPDAPYDLRLRVAECFVNQLKRPFQRDPVRQRVDHHLQHIWYQEVLVEGLAGVGIMVNKQAQPFVEIELAGVMADPNRHFLARTAAAKAIGRAPLAAFDDGLRSYQLVELAGQMSAAYNKAPTSGFWPRCFQQLYFAFKAVNKDELTVAGKPAGLLGQVSTASVQDAYRQVVPLVAHVIVQPTVAADGKQYYQAISSETLKPVTDWLTEKRPANYKPSQPSATTSPTSTPSPKSNKGTKSKATTGTAAGPSRS
;
A
#
# COMPACT_ATOMS: atom_id res chain seq x y z
N MET A 1 27.86 41.55 -17.84
CA MET A 1 28.90 40.61 -18.31
C MET A 1 28.15 39.54 -19.10
N LEU A 2 28.20 39.51 -20.44
CA LEU A 2 29.36 39.21 -21.33
C LEU A 2 29.85 37.77 -21.07
N THR A 3 29.87 36.83 -22.03
CA THR A 3 29.54 36.84 -23.49
C THR A 3 28.76 35.54 -23.85
N GLY A 4 27.97 35.43 -24.94
CA GLY A 4 28.39 35.18 -26.34
C GLY A 4 28.78 33.70 -26.56
N MET A 5 28.49 32.95 -27.63
CA MET A 5 27.89 33.09 -28.99
C MET A 5 27.59 31.64 -29.49
N SER A 6 26.99 31.30 -30.64
CA SER A 6 26.02 31.94 -31.56
C SER A 6 25.37 30.85 -32.45
N VAL A 7 24.17 31.17 -32.95
CA VAL A 7 23.39 30.61 -34.07
C VAL A 7 24.23 30.06 -35.25
N TYR A 8 23.81 28.93 -35.85
CA TYR A 8 23.36 28.85 -37.26
C TYR A 8 22.52 27.60 -37.59
N ALA A 9 21.77 27.64 -38.69
CA ALA A 9 20.72 26.69 -39.04
C ALA A 9 20.57 26.48 -40.57
N GLN A 10 19.87 25.40 -40.92
CA GLN A 10 19.29 25.08 -42.24
C GLN A 10 20.23 24.84 -43.44
N GLY A 11 19.80 23.90 -44.29
CA GLY A 11 20.34 23.62 -45.62
C GLY A 11 19.50 22.54 -46.30
N THR A 12 19.00 22.83 -47.50
CA THR A 12 18.30 21.86 -48.38
C THR A 12 19.25 21.39 -49.50
N ASP A 13 19.04 20.20 -50.08
CA ASP A 13 18.30 20.05 -51.36
C ASP A 13 18.36 18.61 -51.95
N LYS A 14 17.98 18.46 -53.23
CA LYS A 14 17.57 17.22 -53.93
C LYS A 14 18.70 16.50 -54.73
N LYS A 15 18.33 15.33 -55.30
CA LYS A 15 18.95 14.51 -56.39
C LYS A 15 19.91 13.37 -55.94
N ALA A 16 20.07 12.25 -56.66
CA ALA A 16 19.19 11.55 -57.63
C ALA A 16 19.67 10.09 -57.93
N ALA A 17 18.72 9.23 -58.31
CA ALA A 17 18.77 8.00 -59.14
C ALA A 17 20.07 7.14 -59.34
N LYS A 18 19.98 5.85 -58.94
CA LYS A 18 20.38 4.57 -59.63
C LYS A 18 20.01 3.41 -58.66
N LYS A 19 19.28 2.32 -58.97
CA LYS A 19 19.06 1.41 -60.13
C LYS A 19 20.07 0.23 -60.17
N ALA A 20 19.53 -1.00 -60.31
CA ALA A 20 20.20 -2.32 -60.32
C ALA A 20 20.80 -2.80 -58.97
N ALA A 21 20.90 -4.11 -58.65
CA ALA A 21 20.19 -5.31 -59.15
C ALA A 21 20.33 -6.46 -58.11
N ALA A 22 19.53 -7.53 -58.25
CA ALA A 22 19.61 -8.72 -57.39
C ALA A 22 20.25 -9.93 -58.11
N PRO A 23 21.07 -10.75 -57.43
CA PRO A 23 21.42 -12.10 -57.88
C PRO A 23 20.42 -13.16 -57.36
N LYS A 24 20.31 -14.29 -58.08
CA LYS A 24 19.33 -15.35 -57.84
C LYS A 24 19.86 -16.52 -57.00
N SER A 25 18.93 -17.26 -56.42
CA SER A 25 19.10 -18.60 -55.85
C SER A 25 19.81 -19.61 -56.78
N LYS A 26 20.52 -20.59 -56.18
CA LYS A 26 20.80 -21.89 -56.79
C LYS A 26 20.42 -23.04 -55.85
N LYS A 27 19.80 -24.09 -56.42
CA LYS A 27 19.72 -25.46 -55.87
C LYS A 27 21.08 -26.17 -56.15
N THR A 28 21.44 -27.37 -55.69
CA THR A 28 20.76 -28.54 -55.07
C THR A 28 21.85 -29.27 -54.20
N ALA A 29 21.85 -30.51 -53.68
CA ALA A 29 20.98 -31.69 -53.64
C ALA A 29 21.33 -32.56 -52.40
N THR A 30 20.49 -33.57 -52.10
CA THR A 30 20.74 -34.65 -51.12
C THR A 30 21.25 -35.94 -51.81
N PRO A 31 22.06 -36.76 -51.12
CA PRO A 31 22.14 -38.21 -51.36
C PRO A 31 21.30 -39.02 -50.35
N GLN A 32 20.94 -40.26 -50.71
CA GLN A 32 20.12 -41.16 -49.87
C GLN A 32 20.96 -42.20 -49.08
N ALA A 33 20.28 -42.90 -48.18
CA ALA A 33 20.84 -43.88 -47.25
C ALA A 33 21.41 -45.16 -47.91
N LYS A 34 22.30 -45.84 -47.18
CA LYS A 34 22.51 -47.29 -47.27
C LYS A 34 22.13 -47.96 -45.94
N LYS A 35 21.48 -49.13 -46.01
CA LYS A 35 21.27 -50.04 -44.87
C LYS A 35 22.42 -51.05 -44.81
N SER A 36 22.84 -51.44 -43.62
CA SER A 36 23.58 -52.70 -43.38
C SER A 36 23.29 -53.22 -41.96
N ALA A 37 23.66 -54.47 -41.70
CA ALA A 37 23.08 -55.32 -40.64
C ALA A 37 23.39 -54.92 -39.19
N ALA A 38 22.53 -55.36 -38.26
CA ALA A 38 22.71 -55.18 -36.82
C ALA A 38 23.44 -56.37 -36.16
N PRO A 39 24.44 -56.13 -35.29
CA PRO A 39 25.00 -57.14 -34.39
C PRO A 39 24.23 -57.21 -33.05
N LYS A 40 24.32 -58.36 -32.38
CA LYS A 40 23.52 -58.71 -31.19
C LYS A 40 23.89 -57.92 -29.93
N SER A 41 22.91 -57.71 -29.06
CA SER A 41 23.04 -56.98 -27.79
C SER A 41 24.01 -57.63 -26.79
N LYS A 42 25.06 -56.91 -26.36
CA LYS A 42 25.76 -57.17 -25.10
C LYS A 42 25.23 -56.23 -24.00
N LYS A 43 24.88 -56.81 -22.85
CA LYS A 43 24.23 -56.13 -21.71
C LYS A 43 25.26 -55.32 -20.91
N ALA A 44 25.57 -54.10 -21.37
CA ALA A 44 26.49 -53.21 -20.67
C ALA A 44 25.95 -52.81 -19.28
N ALA A 45 26.79 -52.88 -18.26
CA ALA A 45 26.42 -52.50 -16.89
C ALA A 45 26.22 -50.98 -16.77
N ALA A 46 25.24 -50.57 -15.96
CA ALA A 46 24.97 -49.14 -15.73
C ALA A 46 26.20 -48.44 -15.10
N PRO A 47 26.62 -47.27 -15.60
CA PRO A 47 27.74 -46.54 -15.04
C PRO A 47 27.40 -46.09 -13.62
N LYS A 48 28.15 -46.57 -12.62
CA LYS A 48 28.02 -46.11 -11.23
C LYS A 48 28.19 -44.59 -11.19
N ALA A 49 27.20 -43.89 -10.65
CA ALA A 49 27.22 -42.44 -10.55
C ALA A 49 28.44 -41.98 -9.73
N LYS A 50 29.38 -41.27 -10.38
CA LYS A 50 30.48 -40.62 -9.67
C LYS A 50 29.86 -39.62 -8.69
N LYS A 51 30.10 -39.80 -7.39
CA LYS A 51 29.72 -38.82 -6.34
C LYS A 51 30.22 -37.45 -6.79
N ALA A 52 29.32 -36.47 -6.86
CA ALA A 52 29.69 -35.10 -7.20
C ALA A 52 30.71 -34.61 -6.16
N VAL A 53 31.91 -34.26 -6.63
CA VAL A 53 32.95 -33.66 -5.79
C VAL A 53 32.40 -32.31 -5.30
N ARG A 54 32.22 -32.18 -3.98
CA ARG A 54 31.89 -30.88 -3.39
C ARG A 54 33.10 -29.97 -3.61
N PRO A 55 32.94 -28.74 -4.15
CA PRO A 55 34.05 -27.81 -4.25
C PRO A 55 34.55 -27.48 -2.85
N SER A 56 35.81 -27.81 -2.57
CA SER A 56 36.49 -27.54 -1.30
C SER A 56 36.93 -26.08 -1.24
N GLY A 57 35.96 -25.17 -1.15
CA GLY A 57 36.22 -23.79 -0.76
C GLY A 57 36.73 -23.70 0.68
N PRO A 58 37.30 -22.55 1.10
CA PRO A 58 37.66 -22.32 2.49
C PRO A 58 36.43 -22.48 3.40
N PRO A 59 36.62 -22.89 4.67
CA PRO A 59 35.52 -23.06 5.61
C PRO A 59 34.76 -21.73 5.77
N LEU A 60 33.43 -21.83 5.80
CA LEU A 60 32.56 -20.67 6.00
C LEU A 60 32.85 -20.03 7.38
N PRO A 61 32.80 -18.69 7.52
CA PRO A 61 33.10 -18.03 8.78
C PRO A 61 32.28 -18.57 9.95
N VAL A 62 32.89 -18.62 11.14
CA VAL A 62 32.19 -19.04 12.36
C VAL A 62 30.97 -18.13 12.58
N GLY A 63 29.78 -18.74 12.69
CA GLY A 63 28.51 -18.02 12.77
C GLY A 63 27.83 -17.73 11.42
N PHE A 64 28.40 -18.12 10.28
CA PHE A 64 27.73 -18.00 8.97
C PHE A 64 26.50 -18.91 8.90
N VAL A 65 25.31 -18.32 9.03
CA VAL A 65 24.04 -18.96 8.71
C VAL A 65 23.77 -18.75 7.22
N PRO A 66 23.64 -19.82 6.39
CA PRO A 66 23.35 -19.65 4.97
C PRO A 66 22.00 -18.95 4.76
N PRO A 67 21.85 -18.14 3.70
CA PRO A 67 20.58 -17.48 3.41
C PRO A 67 19.47 -18.54 3.22
N PRO A 68 18.30 -18.38 3.89
CA PRO A 68 17.22 -19.34 3.76
C PRO A 68 16.68 -19.37 2.32
N PRO A 69 16.06 -20.50 1.91
CA PRO A 69 15.53 -20.65 0.56
C PRO A 69 14.54 -19.53 0.22
N LEU A 70 14.58 -19.06 -1.03
CA LEU A 70 13.67 -18.03 -1.51
C LEU A 70 12.20 -18.44 -1.29
N PRO A 71 11.31 -17.51 -0.90
CA PRO A 71 9.89 -17.81 -0.75
C PRO A 71 9.33 -18.48 -2.01
N GLN A 72 8.54 -19.55 -1.87
CA GLN A 72 8.04 -20.35 -3.01
C GLN A 72 7.40 -19.49 -4.13
N VAL A 73 6.75 -18.38 -3.75
CA VAL A 73 6.16 -17.38 -4.66
C VAL A 73 7.15 -16.70 -5.63
N MET A 74 8.46 -16.74 -5.36
CA MET A 74 9.51 -16.31 -6.29
C MET A 74 9.71 -17.32 -7.43
N GLY A 75 9.56 -18.63 -7.13
CA GLY A 75 9.74 -19.72 -8.09
C GLY A 75 8.51 -20.02 -8.96
N LEU A 76 7.30 -19.62 -8.53
CA LEU A 76 6.05 -19.90 -9.23
C LEU A 76 6.08 -19.49 -10.72
N ASN A 77 5.54 -20.36 -11.58
CA ASN A 77 5.45 -20.17 -13.02
C ASN A 77 4.05 -20.54 -13.55
N ASN A 78 3.03 -19.83 -13.08
CA ASN A 78 1.63 -20.04 -13.46
C ASN A 78 1.24 -19.09 -14.62
N SER A 79 1.89 -19.23 -15.78
CA SER A 79 1.64 -18.40 -16.96
C SER A 79 0.25 -18.66 -17.55
N LEU A 80 -0.59 -17.62 -17.62
CA LEU A 80 -1.96 -17.65 -18.14
C LEU A 80 -2.04 -17.57 -19.67
N LEU A 81 -0.89 -17.49 -20.33
CA LEU A 81 -0.75 -17.31 -21.78
C LEU A 81 0.45 -18.11 -22.26
N THR A 82 0.30 -18.91 -23.34
CA THR A 82 1.46 -19.53 -23.99
C THR A 82 2.09 -18.56 -25.00
N ALA A 83 3.32 -18.86 -25.46
CA ALA A 83 3.95 -18.07 -26.51
C ALA A 83 3.18 -18.15 -27.86
N LYS A 84 2.46 -19.25 -28.11
CA LYS A 84 1.59 -19.42 -29.29
C LYS A 84 0.38 -18.48 -29.21
N ASP A 85 -0.28 -18.43 -28.06
CA ASP A 85 -1.49 -17.63 -27.86
C ASP A 85 -1.19 -16.13 -27.82
N GLU A 86 -0.06 -15.73 -27.21
CA GLU A 86 0.41 -14.34 -27.24
C GLU A 86 0.58 -13.86 -28.69
N LEU A 87 1.23 -14.68 -29.52
CA LEU A 87 1.54 -14.38 -30.91
C LEU A 87 0.29 -14.46 -31.82
N ALA A 88 -0.63 -15.38 -31.56
CA ALA A 88 -1.91 -15.46 -32.25
C ALA A 88 -2.76 -14.21 -32.02
N PHE A 89 -2.97 -13.82 -30.75
CA PHE A 89 -3.74 -12.61 -30.44
C PHE A 89 -3.04 -11.34 -30.93
N ARG A 90 -1.70 -11.26 -30.90
CA ARG A 90 -0.95 -10.15 -31.48
C ARG A 90 -1.17 -10.00 -32.99
N ARG A 91 -1.42 -11.11 -33.72
CA ARG A 91 -1.67 -11.10 -35.18
C ARG A 91 -3.10 -10.68 -35.54
N SER A 92 -4.12 -11.17 -34.82
CA SER A 92 -5.53 -10.94 -35.18
C SER A 92 -6.30 -10.06 -34.17
N GLY A 93 -6.26 -10.40 -32.88
CA GLY A 93 -7.07 -9.74 -31.84
C GLY A 93 -6.64 -8.31 -31.49
N TYR A 94 -5.34 -8.01 -31.52
CA TYR A 94 -4.81 -6.71 -31.06
C TYR A 94 -5.34 -5.51 -31.85
N SER A 95 -5.59 -5.67 -33.16
CA SER A 95 -6.14 -4.58 -34.00
C SER A 95 -7.60 -4.27 -33.63
N ALA A 96 -8.44 -5.30 -33.46
CA ALA A 96 -9.82 -5.15 -33.03
C ALA A 96 -9.90 -4.53 -31.62
N PHE A 97 -9.08 -5.03 -30.69
CA PHE A 97 -8.94 -4.47 -29.35
C PHE A 97 -8.61 -2.97 -29.36
N MET A 98 -7.55 -2.58 -30.08
CA MET A 98 -7.14 -1.17 -30.14
C MET A 98 -8.15 -0.28 -30.87
N LYS A 99 -8.92 -0.81 -31.83
CA LYS A 99 -10.05 -0.10 -32.46
C LYS A 99 -11.19 0.10 -31.46
N ALA A 100 -11.52 -0.91 -30.64
CA ALA A 100 -12.56 -0.84 -29.62
C ALA A 100 -12.19 0.11 -28.46
N VAL A 101 -10.95 0.07 -27.96
CA VAL A 101 -10.44 1.00 -26.94
C VAL A 101 -10.50 2.45 -27.42
N ARG A 102 -10.32 2.71 -28.72
CA ARG A 102 -10.37 4.04 -29.33
C ARG A 102 -11.78 4.47 -29.79
N ALA A 103 -12.81 3.64 -29.61
CA ALA A 103 -14.14 3.91 -30.10
C ALA A 103 -14.78 5.14 -29.41
N PRO A 104 -15.66 5.88 -30.11
CA PRO A 104 -16.39 7.01 -29.51
C PRO A 104 -17.44 6.55 -28.48
N GLY A 105 -18.00 5.34 -28.63
CA GLY A 105 -19.02 4.77 -27.75
C GLY A 105 -18.85 3.26 -27.55
N LEU A 106 -19.55 2.71 -26.56
CA LEU A 106 -19.31 1.37 -26.01
C LEU A 106 -20.34 0.32 -26.49
N GLY A 107 -20.36 0.02 -27.79
CA GLY A 107 -21.22 -1.03 -28.36
C GLY A 107 -20.83 -2.45 -27.92
N SER A 108 -21.76 -3.40 -27.99
CA SER A 108 -21.59 -4.79 -27.51
C SER A 108 -20.40 -5.54 -28.12
N LYS A 109 -20.08 -5.31 -29.39
CA LYS A 109 -18.87 -5.83 -30.03
C LYS A 109 -17.59 -5.22 -29.43
N ALA A 110 -17.56 -3.90 -29.23
CA ALA A 110 -16.42 -3.22 -28.61
C ALA A 110 -16.18 -3.69 -27.17
N GLN A 111 -17.25 -3.98 -26.41
CA GLN A 111 -17.14 -4.59 -25.08
C GLN A 111 -16.42 -5.95 -25.13
N LYS A 112 -16.81 -6.85 -26.05
CA LYS A 112 -16.16 -8.16 -26.25
C LYS A 112 -14.70 -8.04 -26.69
N ASP A 113 -14.42 -7.15 -27.65
CA ASP A 113 -13.06 -6.87 -28.13
C ASP A 113 -12.16 -6.30 -27.01
N ILE A 114 -12.71 -5.44 -26.14
CA ILE A 114 -12.02 -4.93 -24.94
C ILE A 114 -11.78 -6.05 -23.92
N GLN A 115 -12.79 -6.85 -23.59
CA GLN A 115 -12.68 -7.97 -22.65
C GLN A 115 -11.56 -8.95 -23.07
N ALA A 116 -11.55 -9.36 -24.34
CA ALA A 116 -10.52 -10.23 -24.88
C ALA A 116 -9.11 -9.60 -24.82
N GLY A 117 -9.01 -8.31 -25.15
CA GLY A 117 -7.75 -7.58 -25.09
C GLY A 117 -7.22 -7.35 -23.67
N ILE A 118 -8.07 -7.00 -22.71
CA ILE A 118 -7.66 -6.86 -21.30
C ILE A 118 -7.23 -8.20 -20.72
N ARG A 119 -7.97 -9.28 -21.02
CA ARG A 119 -7.56 -10.65 -20.67
C ARG A 119 -6.16 -10.98 -21.22
N TRP A 120 -5.88 -10.66 -22.49
CA TRP A 120 -4.56 -10.85 -23.10
C TRP A 120 -3.47 -9.97 -22.45
N VAL A 121 -3.69 -8.66 -22.32
CA VAL A 121 -2.70 -7.71 -21.75
C VAL A 121 -2.33 -8.09 -20.31
N VAL A 122 -3.31 -8.47 -19.49
CA VAL A 122 -3.08 -8.87 -18.09
C VAL A 122 -2.44 -10.27 -18.02
N ALA A 123 -2.90 -11.25 -18.80
CA ALA A 123 -2.26 -12.57 -18.86
C ALA A 123 -0.78 -12.48 -19.30
N ARG A 124 -0.46 -11.56 -20.22
CA ARG A 124 0.90 -11.31 -20.72
C ARG A 124 1.87 -10.87 -19.61
N MET A 125 1.39 -10.31 -18.50
CA MET A 125 2.22 -10.01 -17.31
C MET A 125 2.71 -11.30 -16.60
N THR A 126 1.96 -12.40 -16.68
CA THR A 126 2.31 -13.66 -15.98
C THR A 126 3.45 -14.45 -16.64
N MET A 127 3.74 -14.17 -17.91
CA MET A 127 4.73 -14.90 -18.71
C MET A 127 6.17 -14.69 -18.19
N PRO A 128 6.99 -15.74 -17.99
CA PRO A 128 8.35 -15.60 -17.48
C PRO A 128 9.24 -14.60 -18.22
N LYS A 129 9.24 -14.65 -19.55
CA LYS A 129 10.01 -13.75 -20.43
C LYS A 129 9.65 -12.26 -20.30
N ASN A 130 8.53 -11.92 -19.65
CA ASN A 130 8.10 -10.54 -19.45
C ASN A 130 8.45 -10.01 -18.04
N ARG A 131 8.97 -10.83 -17.11
CA ARG A 131 9.20 -10.48 -15.69
C ARG A 131 10.05 -9.22 -15.50
N GLU A 132 11.19 -9.15 -16.18
CA GLU A 132 12.07 -7.97 -16.17
C GLU A 132 11.38 -6.73 -16.77
N SER A 133 10.56 -6.93 -17.80
CA SER A 133 9.81 -5.85 -18.46
C SER A 133 8.54 -5.39 -17.71
N LEU A 134 8.18 -5.96 -16.55
CA LEU A 134 6.93 -5.66 -15.86
C LEU A 134 6.69 -4.16 -15.56
N PRO A 135 7.69 -3.34 -15.19
CA PRO A 135 7.53 -1.89 -15.06
C PRO A 135 7.17 -1.20 -16.39
N VAL A 136 7.63 -1.74 -17.53
CA VAL A 136 7.28 -1.27 -18.87
C VAL A 136 5.85 -1.72 -19.22
N ARG A 137 5.47 -2.97 -18.95
CA ARG A 137 4.08 -3.46 -19.18
C ARG A 137 3.04 -2.66 -18.39
N ARG A 138 3.34 -2.29 -17.14
CA ARG A 138 2.54 -1.32 -16.37
C ARG A 138 2.42 0.04 -17.06
N ARG A 139 3.52 0.55 -17.61
CA ARG A 139 3.54 1.83 -18.33
C ARG A 139 2.66 1.77 -19.59
N GLU A 140 2.78 0.71 -20.37
CA GLU A 140 1.95 0.41 -21.55
C GLU A 140 0.45 0.42 -21.19
N ILE A 141 0.05 -0.30 -20.12
CA ILE A 141 -1.36 -0.35 -19.66
C ILE A 141 -1.87 1.03 -19.26
N ARG A 142 -1.12 1.79 -18.45
CA ARG A 142 -1.55 3.14 -18.03
C ARG A 142 -1.65 4.10 -19.21
N GLN A 143 -0.71 4.04 -20.17
CA GLN A 143 -0.75 4.85 -21.39
C GLN A 143 -1.93 4.49 -22.30
N MET A 144 -2.32 3.21 -22.38
CA MET A 144 -3.53 2.77 -23.08
C MET A 144 -4.78 3.42 -22.48
N VAL A 145 -4.96 3.36 -21.15
CA VAL A 145 -6.12 3.98 -20.47
C VAL A 145 -6.11 5.52 -20.63
N GLN A 146 -4.96 6.16 -20.49
CA GLN A 146 -4.85 7.63 -20.48
C GLN A 146 -4.93 8.27 -21.88
N LEU A 147 -4.37 7.61 -22.91
CA LEU A 147 -4.14 8.22 -24.23
C LEU A 147 -4.99 7.60 -25.34
N GLN A 148 -5.47 6.36 -25.16
CA GLN A 148 -6.19 5.62 -26.21
C GLN A 148 -7.69 5.51 -25.90
N ALA A 149 -8.05 5.26 -24.63
CA ALA A 149 -9.45 5.29 -24.17
C ALA A 149 -9.97 6.73 -24.02
N LYS A 150 -10.25 7.39 -25.16
CA LYS A 150 -10.70 8.79 -25.21
C LYS A 150 -12.14 8.97 -24.70
N SER A 151 -13.07 8.10 -25.12
CA SER A 151 -14.46 8.13 -24.67
C SER A 151 -14.58 7.80 -23.17
N PRO A 152 -15.33 8.58 -22.35
CA PRO A 152 -15.51 8.29 -20.94
C PRO A 152 -16.13 6.92 -20.67
N GLN A 153 -17.16 6.53 -21.44
CA GLN A 153 -17.80 5.22 -21.32
C GLN A 153 -16.80 4.08 -21.53
N VAL A 154 -16.00 4.17 -22.60
CA VAL A 154 -14.98 3.17 -22.95
C VAL A 154 -13.88 3.14 -21.89
N ARG A 155 -13.46 4.29 -21.34
CA ARG A 155 -12.45 4.34 -20.27
C ARG A 155 -12.94 3.71 -18.98
N SER A 156 -14.16 4.02 -18.54
CA SER A 156 -14.75 3.42 -17.33
C SER A 156 -14.90 1.90 -17.46
N PHE A 157 -15.31 1.42 -18.64
CA PHE A 157 -15.37 -0.02 -18.92
C PHE A 157 -13.97 -0.66 -18.91
N VAL A 158 -12.99 -0.09 -19.62
CA VAL A 158 -11.59 -0.57 -19.60
C VAL A 158 -11.01 -0.60 -18.18
N LEU A 159 -11.33 0.38 -17.32
CA LEU A 159 -10.92 0.43 -15.92
C LEU A 159 -11.58 -0.67 -15.07
N LEU A 160 -12.87 -0.95 -15.29
CA LEU A 160 -13.60 -2.04 -14.63
C LEU A 160 -13.03 -3.42 -15.02
N GLU A 161 -12.81 -3.65 -16.32
CA GLU A 161 -12.19 -4.87 -16.85
C GLU A 161 -10.77 -5.07 -16.28
N LEU A 162 -9.96 -4.00 -16.24
CA LEU A 162 -8.63 -4.04 -15.63
C LEU A 162 -8.72 -4.37 -14.15
N LYS A 163 -9.61 -3.74 -13.38
CA LYS A 163 -9.81 -4.04 -11.95
C LYS A 163 -10.13 -5.52 -11.74
N GLN A 164 -11.07 -6.09 -12.49
CA GLN A 164 -11.44 -7.50 -12.36
C GLN A 164 -10.27 -8.44 -12.71
N ALA A 165 -9.64 -8.25 -13.87
CA ALA A 165 -8.53 -9.09 -14.31
C ALA A 165 -7.30 -9.00 -13.39
N LEU A 166 -6.99 -7.81 -12.87
CA LEU A 166 -5.87 -7.59 -11.96
C LEU A 166 -6.15 -8.13 -10.55
N SER A 167 -7.41 -8.10 -10.08
CA SER A 167 -7.78 -8.66 -8.77
C SER A 167 -7.50 -10.15 -8.70
N GLU A 168 -7.85 -10.92 -9.74
CA GLU A 168 -7.56 -12.36 -9.78
C GLU A 168 -6.06 -12.67 -9.70
N LEU A 169 -5.20 -11.86 -10.32
CA LEU A 169 -3.75 -12.07 -10.25
C LEU A 169 -3.18 -11.88 -8.84
N LEU A 170 -3.88 -11.16 -7.96
CA LEU A 170 -3.44 -10.89 -6.59
C LEU A 170 -3.76 -12.01 -5.62
N GLU A 171 -4.69 -12.91 -5.93
CA GLU A 171 -5.15 -13.94 -5.01
C GLU A 171 -4.03 -14.95 -4.66
N THR A 172 -3.99 -15.41 -3.41
CA THR A 172 -2.98 -16.36 -2.87
C THR A 172 -3.25 -17.82 -3.22
N ALA A 173 -4.33 -18.11 -3.93
CA ALA A 173 -4.77 -19.45 -4.34
C ALA A 173 -5.21 -19.45 -5.81
N HIS A 174 -5.22 -20.63 -6.43
CA HIS A 174 -6.18 -20.86 -7.51
C HIS A 174 -7.54 -21.18 -6.90
N PHE A 175 -8.62 -20.79 -7.55
CA PHE A 175 -9.97 -21.18 -7.15
C PHE A 175 -10.79 -21.65 -8.36
N LYS A 176 -11.86 -22.40 -8.10
CA LYS A 176 -12.92 -22.71 -9.06
C LYS A 176 -14.26 -22.59 -8.36
N ILE A 177 -15.12 -21.72 -8.87
CA ILE A 177 -16.54 -21.64 -8.48
C ILE A 177 -17.33 -22.45 -9.51
N THR A 178 -18.29 -23.25 -9.04
CA THR A 178 -19.26 -23.98 -9.87
C THR A 178 -20.65 -23.77 -9.27
N HIS A 179 -21.64 -23.52 -10.12
CA HIS A 179 -23.01 -23.24 -9.71
C HIS A 179 -23.94 -24.23 -10.41
N ASN A 180 -24.43 -25.24 -9.67
CA ASN A 180 -25.22 -26.33 -10.25
C ASN A 180 -26.67 -25.89 -10.42
N ASN A 181 -26.95 -25.07 -11.46
CA ASN A 181 -28.27 -24.55 -11.82
C ASN A 181 -29.05 -23.94 -10.63
N GLY A 182 -28.34 -23.19 -9.76
CA GLY A 182 -28.93 -22.57 -8.57
C GLY A 182 -29.24 -23.50 -7.40
N ARG A 183 -29.00 -24.81 -7.52
CA ARG A 183 -29.24 -25.80 -6.45
C ARG A 183 -28.07 -26.00 -5.51
N GLN A 184 -26.84 -25.74 -5.96
CA GLN A 184 -25.64 -25.89 -5.14
C GLN A 184 -24.50 -24.99 -5.61
N ILE A 185 -23.91 -24.27 -4.66
CA ILE A 185 -22.63 -23.57 -4.77
C ILE A 185 -21.51 -24.56 -4.42
N VAL A 186 -20.51 -24.67 -5.29
CA VAL A 186 -19.26 -25.39 -4.98
C VAL A 186 -18.08 -24.47 -5.22
N VAL A 187 -17.27 -24.24 -4.19
CA VAL A 187 -16.03 -23.45 -4.28
C VAL A 187 -14.85 -24.35 -3.91
N VAL A 188 -13.99 -24.62 -4.90
CA VAL A 188 -12.72 -25.34 -4.71
C VAL A 188 -11.60 -24.32 -4.62
N ILE A 189 -10.74 -24.46 -3.60
CA ILE A 189 -9.57 -23.60 -3.36
C ILE A 189 -8.33 -24.48 -3.39
N THR A 190 -7.38 -24.18 -4.27
CA THR A 190 -6.13 -24.95 -4.44
C THR A 190 -4.91 -24.09 -4.15
N ARG A 191 -4.10 -24.53 -3.18
CA ARG A 191 -2.89 -23.85 -2.69
C ARG A 191 -1.71 -24.84 -2.65
N PRO A 192 -0.44 -24.39 -2.78
CA PRO A 192 0.69 -25.23 -2.41
C PRO A 192 0.76 -25.37 -0.89
N ASP A 193 1.04 -26.57 -0.40
CA ASP A 193 1.36 -26.80 1.00
C ASP A 193 2.73 -26.17 1.34
N SER A 194 2.80 -25.51 2.51
CA SER A 194 3.99 -24.74 2.89
C SER A 194 5.18 -25.60 3.27
N LYS A 195 4.96 -26.86 3.69
CA LYS A 195 6.03 -27.79 4.09
C LYS A 195 6.53 -28.66 2.94
N THR A 196 5.63 -29.11 2.07
CA THR A 196 5.91 -30.12 1.02
C THR A 196 5.85 -29.57 -0.40
N GLY A 197 5.31 -28.37 -0.62
CA GLY A 197 5.12 -27.77 -1.96
C GLY A 197 4.05 -28.45 -2.83
N LYS A 198 3.47 -29.57 -2.39
CA LYS A 198 2.41 -30.29 -3.10
C LYS A 198 1.14 -29.43 -3.16
N ARG A 199 0.39 -29.49 -4.27
CA ARG A 199 -0.90 -28.81 -4.37
C ARG A 199 -1.93 -29.54 -3.51
N VAL A 200 -2.54 -28.82 -2.57
CA VAL A 200 -3.66 -29.27 -1.73
C VAL A 200 -4.90 -28.48 -2.14
N SER A 201 -6.03 -29.17 -2.24
CA SER A 201 -7.33 -28.58 -2.56
C SER A 201 -8.30 -28.76 -1.40
N GLN A 202 -9.01 -27.69 -1.04
CA GLN A 202 -10.17 -27.73 -0.15
C GLN A 202 -11.43 -27.42 -0.97
N SER A 203 -12.54 -28.05 -0.63
CA SER A 203 -13.80 -27.93 -1.37
C SER A 203 -14.92 -27.60 -0.38
N PHE A 204 -15.59 -26.48 -0.61
CA PHE A 204 -16.69 -25.98 0.21
C PHE A 204 -17.96 -26.06 -0.61
N LYS A 205 -19.04 -26.55 0.01
CA LYS A 205 -20.35 -26.73 -0.62
C LYS A 205 -21.43 -26.16 0.29
N ALA A 206 -22.40 -25.47 -0.30
CA ALA A 206 -23.65 -25.07 0.33
C ALA A 206 -24.68 -24.79 -0.76
N ASP A 207 -25.96 -24.79 -0.41
CA ASP A 207 -27.02 -24.58 -1.40
C ASP A 207 -27.42 -23.09 -1.51
N THR A 208 -27.02 -22.26 -0.54
CA THR A 208 -27.14 -20.79 -0.54
C THR A 208 -25.83 -20.11 -0.12
N LEU A 209 -25.70 -18.80 -0.34
CA LEU A 209 -24.53 -18.02 0.11
C LEU A 209 -24.47 -17.92 1.63
N GLU A 210 -25.62 -17.76 2.26
CA GLU A 210 -25.79 -17.74 3.71
C GLU A 210 -25.32 -19.07 4.31
N GLY A 211 -25.78 -20.21 3.77
CA GLY A 211 -25.28 -21.52 4.16
C GLY A 211 -23.77 -21.69 3.92
N LEU A 212 -23.19 -21.04 2.90
CA LEU A 212 -21.74 -21.04 2.68
C LEU A 212 -20.98 -20.22 3.74
N ARG A 213 -21.60 -19.20 4.36
CA ARG A 213 -21.03 -18.46 5.50
C ARG A 213 -21.02 -19.30 6.77
N ASP A 214 -22.03 -20.14 6.97
CA ASP A 214 -22.15 -21.01 8.14
C ASP A 214 -21.19 -22.22 8.10
N VAL A 215 -20.69 -22.62 6.93
CA VAL A 215 -19.68 -23.69 6.82
C VAL A 215 -18.38 -23.27 7.51
N LYS A 216 -18.04 -23.97 8.61
CA LYS A 216 -16.85 -23.71 9.43
C LYS A 216 -15.57 -23.65 8.59
N GLY A 217 -14.97 -22.47 8.53
CA GLY A 217 -13.72 -22.20 7.79
C GLY A 217 -13.90 -21.75 6.33
N ALA A 218 -15.13 -21.68 5.81
CA ALA A 218 -15.41 -21.30 4.43
C ALA A 218 -15.28 -19.79 4.12
N GLY A 219 -14.85 -18.94 5.06
CA GLY A 219 -14.76 -17.48 4.85
C GLY A 219 -13.91 -17.06 3.63
N GLU A 220 -12.90 -17.85 3.25
CA GLU A 220 -12.15 -17.62 1.99
C GLU A 220 -13.00 -17.99 0.74
N ALA A 221 -13.79 -19.06 0.83
CA ALA A 221 -14.69 -19.50 -0.23
C ALA A 221 -15.87 -18.53 -0.42
N VAL A 222 -16.44 -18.01 0.66
CA VAL A 222 -17.41 -16.91 0.66
C VAL A 222 -16.82 -15.71 -0.08
N ARG A 223 -15.63 -15.24 0.33
CA ARG A 223 -14.95 -14.10 -0.32
C ARG A 223 -14.75 -14.31 -1.82
N PHE A 224 -14.35 -15.50 -2.25
CA PHE A 224 -14.22 -15.81 -3.67
C PHE A 224 -15.58 -15.84 -4.38
N PHE A 225 -16.60 -16.43 -3.76
CA PHE A 225 -17.95 -16.47 -4.34
C PHE A 225 -18.52 -15.06 -4.51
N GLU A 226 -18.54 -14.24 -3.45
CA GLU A 226 -19.05 -12.86 -3.48
C GLU A 226 -18.33 -11.99 -4.52
N ARG A 227 -17.02 -12.22 -4.74
CA ARG A 227 -16.21 -11.45 -5.68
C ARG A 227 -16.29 -11.92 -7.14
N TYR A 228 -16.37 -13.23 -7.37
CA TYR A 228 -16.10 -13.84 -8.68
C TYR A 228 -17.21 -14.77 -9.22
N SER A 229 -18.28 -15.05 -8.45
CA SER A 229 -19.41 -15.86 -8.92
C SER A 229 -20.16 -15.21 -10.08
N THR A 230 -20.41 -13.91 -9.99
CA THR A 230 -21.05 -13.10 -11.04
C THR A 230 -20.13 -12.92 -12.24
N ARG A 231 -18.81 -12.83 -12.03
CA ARG A 231 -17.84 -12.61 -13.10
C ARG A 231 -16.41 -12.96 -12.73
N SER A 232 -15.76 -13.78 -13.57
CA SER A 232 -14.32 -14.05 -13.53
C SER A 232 -13.72 -13.97 -14.93
N ILE A 233 -12.51 -13.39 -15.05
CA ILE A 233 -11.76 -13.18 -16.29
C ILE A 233 -10.89 -14.40 -16.63
N PHE A 234 -10.33 -15.07 -15.61
CA PHE A 234 -9.48 -16.27 -15.78
C PHE A 234 -10.06 -17.54 -15.16
N GLY A 235 -11.31 -17.52 -14.67
CA GLY A 235 -11.96 -18.66 -14.03
C GLY A 235 -11.22 -19.11 -12.76
N GLY A 236 -10.69 -18.15 -11.99
CA GLY A 236 -9.87 -18.39 -10.80
C GLY A 236 -8.51 -19.07 -11.03
N GLN A 237 -8.16 -19.36 -12.29
CA GLN A 237 -6.79 -19.73 -12.66
C GLN A 237 -5.82 -18.56 -12.49
N GLY A 238 -6.34 -17.32 -12.48
CA GLY A 238 -5.57 -16.09 -12.39
C GLY A 238 -4.66 -15.99 -11.17
N GLY A 239 -5.07 -16.55 -10.03
CA GLY A 239 -4.36 -16.45 -8.76
C GLY A 239 -3.12 -17.33 -8.62
N LEU A 240 -2.55 -17.37 -7.41
CA LEU A 240 -1.28 -18.03 -7.09
C LEU A 240 -0.14 -17.56 -8.02
N GLN A 241 -0.02 -16.25 -8.23
CA GLN A 241 0.98 -15.70 -9.16
C GLN A 241 2.37 -15.49 -8.54
N ASN A 242 3.35 -15.36 -9.43
CA ASN A 242 4.72 -15.04 -9.07
C ASN A 242 4.80 -13.69 -8.32
N PHE A 243 5.70 -13.58 -7.33
CA PHE A 243 5.91 -12.37 -6.53
C PHE A 243 6.03 -11.09 -7.37
N HIS A 244 6.88 -11.10 -8.41
CA HIS A 244 7.12 -9.91 -9.23
C HIS A 244 5.86 -9.46 -9.99
N VAL A 245 5.02 -10.42 -10.40
CA VAL A 245 3.72 -10.15 -11.04
C VAL A 245 2.79 -9.48 -10.03
N ARG A 246 2.57 -10.11 -8.87
CA ARG A 246 1.66 -9.61 -7.81
C ARG A 246 2.06 -8.21 -7.32
N LEU A 247 3.36 -7.99 -7.11
CA LEU A 247 3.91 -6.68 -6.76
C LEU A 247 3.60 -5.62 -7.82
N ASN A 248 3.82 -5.92 -9.10
CA ASN A 248 3.55 -4.99 -10.20
C ASN A 248 2.05 -4.79 -10.46
N VAL A 249 1.20 -5.77 -10.14
CA VAL A 249 -0.26 -5.64 -10.17
C VAL A 249 -0.76 -4.71 -9.07
N ALA A 250 -0.26 -4.86 -7.83
CA ALA A 250 -0.59 -3.94 -6.74
C ALA A 250 -0.16 -2.49 -7.05
N TYR A 251 1.03 -2.30 -7.61
CA TYR A 251 1.47 -0.99 -8.13
C TYR A 251 0.51 -0.46 -9.21
N LEU A 252 0.08 -1.30 -10.15
CA LEU A 252 -0.77 -0.88 -11.27
C LEU A 252 -2.13 -0.39 -10.81
N LEU A 253 -2.79 -1.12 -9.91
CA LEU A 253 -4.09 -0.71 -9.33
C LEU A 253 -4.00 0.65 -8.64
N GLY A 254 -2.98 0.86 -7.80
CA GLY A 254 -2.69 2.16 -7.17
C GLY A 254 -2.18 3.24 -8.15
N GLU A 255 -2.09 2.95 -9.44
CA GLU A 255 -1.62 3.87 -10.49
C GLU A 255 -2.61 4.06 -11.64
N LEU A 256 -3.76 3.36 -11.67
CA LEU A 256 -4.82 3.55 -12.65
C LEU A 256 -5.37 4.99 -12.59
N VAL A 257 -5.72 5.55 -13.74
CA VAL A 257 -6.09 6.97 -13.92
C VAL A 257 -7.38 7.11 -14.72
N VAL A 258 -8.32 7.88 -14.18
CA VAL A 258 -9.59 8.26 -14.81
C VAL A 258 -9.41 9.51 -15.69
N ARG A 259 -8.61 10.49 -15.22
CA ARG A 259 -8.32 11.75 -15.91
C ARG A 259 -6.84 12.10 -15.77
N LYS A 260 -6.15 12.31 -16.89
CA LYS A 260 -4.75 12.78 -16.90
C LYS A 260 -4.67 14.14 -16.18
N GLY A 261 -3.68 14.30 -15.30
CA GLY A 261 -3.37 15.58 -14.65
C GLY A 261 -2.54 16.50 -15.54
N ASP A 262 -2.31 17.72 -15.06
CA ASP A 262 -1.47 18.74 -15.69
C ASP A 262 -0.41 19.23 -14.69
N PRO A 263 0.79 18.61 -14.68
CA PRO A 263 1.86 18.98 -13.75
C PRO A 263 2.33 20.43 -13.87
N ALA A 264 2.20 21.05 -15.05
CA ALA A 264 2.58 22.45 -15.26
C ALA A 264 1.64 23.43 -14.53
N LYS A 265 0.46 22.97 -14.12
CA LYS A 265 -0.53 23.71 -13.33
C LYS A 265 -0.70 23.13 -11.92
N GLY A 266 0.19 22.23 -11.49
CA GLY A 266 0.09 21.52 -10.21
C GLY A 266 -1.08 20.51 -10.11
N ILE A 267 -1.83 20.26 -11.20
CA ILE A 267 -3.06 19.46 -11.17
C ILE A 267 -2.70 17.96 -11.16
N PRO A 268 -3.01 17.20 -10.08
CA PRO A 268 -2.70 15.77 -10.01
C PRO A 268 -3.55 14.94 -10.98
N ALA A 269 -3.03 13.76 -11.37
CA ALA A 269 -3.78 12.81 -12.18
C ALA A 269 -4.82 12.05 -11.33
N ALA A 270 -6.10 12.22 -11.67
CA ALA A 270 -7.21 11.62 -10.94
C ALA A 270 -7.23 10.10 -11.12
N ARG A 271 -7.27 9.38 -10.00
CA ARG A 271 -7.11 7.92 -9.93
C ARG A 271 -8.44 7.19 -9.97
N TYR A 272 -8.39 5.89 -10.27
CA TYR A 272 -9.60 5.06 -10.25
C TYR A 272 -9.86 4.54 -8.82
N THR A 273 -10.71 5.24 -8.06
CA THR A 273 -10.98 4.98 -6.62
C THR A 273 -11.42 3.54 -6.35
N ASP A 274 -12.19 2.98 -7.28
CA ASP A 274 -12.68 1.60 -7.30
C ASP A 274 -11.57 0.53 -7.21
N ALA A 275 -10.32 0.88 -7.56
CA ALA A 275 -9.17 0.00 -7.36
C ALA A 275 -8.80 -0.18 -5.87
N ALA A 276 -9.43 0.56 -4.95
CA ALA A 276 -9.18 0.44 -3.51
C ALA A 276 -9.64 -0.90 -2.94
N TYR A 277 -10.78 -1.43 -3.38
CA TYR A 277 -11.32 -2.70 -2.87
C TYR A 277 -10.30 -3.86 -2.95
N PRO A 278 -9.74 -4.22 -4.13
CA PRO A 278 -8.73 -5.29 -4.21
C PRO A 278 -7.41 -4.96 -3.50
N LEU A 279 -7.08 -3.69 -3.25
CA LEU A 279 -5.91 -3.33 -2.44
C LEU A 279 -6.17 -3.52 -0.93
N CYS A 280 -7.39 -3.29 -0.46
CA CYS A 280 -7.80 -3.68 0.90
C CYS A 280 -7.74 -5.20 1.07
N ASP A 281 -8.16 -5.96 0.05
CA ASP A 281 -8.10 -7.43 0.06
C ASP A 281 -6.65 -7.96 0.15
N VAL A 282 -5.72 -7.37 -0.60
CA VAL A 282 -4.28 -7.65 -0.50
C VAL A 282 -3.75 -7.40 0.92
N ILE A 283 -4.21 -6.34 1.59
CA ILE A 283 -3.79 -6.00 2.95
C ILE A 283 -4.37 -6.98 3.99
N ASN A 284 -5.63 -7.39 3.82
CA ASN A 284 -6.28 -8.30 4.76
C ASN A 284 -5.89 -9.77 4.57
N GLU A 285 -5.51 -10.18 3.36
CA GLU A 285 -5.08 -11.56 3.05
C GLU A 285 -3.90 -12.00 3.95
N PRO A 286 -4.07 -13.02 4.83
CA PRO A 286 -3.03 -13.37 5.80
C PRO A 286 -1.76 -13.95 5.16
N ARG A 287 -1.87 -14.65 4.01
CA ARG A 287 -0.72 -15.25 3.32
C ARG A 287 -0.09 -14.35 2.26
N GLN A 288 -0.46 -13.07 2.21
CA GLN A 288 0.17 -12.09 1.35
C GLN A 288 1.44 -11.54 1.99
N LEU A 289 2.57 -11.64 1.29
CA LEU A 289 3.84 -11.06 1.76
C LEU A 289 3.73 -9.54 1.99
N ASP A 290 4.21 -9.07 3.14
CA ASP A 290 4.21 -7.67 3.58
C ASP A 290 4.73 -6.70 2.50
N ALA A 291 5.72 -7.09 1.69
CA ALA A 291 6.26 -6.27 0.59
C ALA A 291 5.22 -5.87 -0.48
N ILE A 292 4.19 -6.70 -0.70
CA ILE A 292 3.08 -6.39 -1.60
C ILE A 292 2.00 -5.59 -0.85
N LYS A 293 1.80 -5.85 0.45
CA LYS A 293 0.92 -5.05 1.32
C LYS A 293 1.41 -3.60 1.43
N VAL A 294 2.72 -3.36 1.55
CA VAL A 294 3.34 -2.02 1.56
C VAL A 294 3.05 -1.23 0.28
N VAL A 295 3.07 -1.89 -0.88
CA VAL A 295 2.66 -1.28 -2.16
C VAL A 295 1.16 -1.00 -2.17
N ALA A 296 0.33 -1.90 -1.63
CA ALA A 296 -1.11 -1.70 -1.53
C ALA A 296 -1.50 -0.55 -0.59
N VAL A 297 -0.87 -0.40 0.58
CA VAL A 297 -1.08 0.74 1.50
C VAL A 297 -0.75 2.06 0.80
N ARG A 298 0.43 2.15 0.16
CA ARG A 298 0.84 3.34 -0.59
C ARG A 298 -0.04 3.62 -1.81
N GLY A 299 -0.62 2.58 -2.40
CA GLY A 299 -1.66 2.70 -3.43
C GLY A 299 -2.94 3.30 -2.86
N LEU A 300 -3.45 2.75 -1.75
CA LEU A 300 -4.69 3.18 -1.10
C LEU A 300 -4.64 4.63 -0.63
N VAL A 301 -3.59 5.05 0.06
CA VAL A 301 -3.39 6.46 0.47
C VAL A 301 -3.55 7.39 -0.73
N ARG A 302 -2.90 7.07 -1.86
CA ARG A 302 -3.01 7.84 -3.10
C ARG A 302 -4.43 7.84 -3.68
N LEU A 303 -5.17 6.73 -3.58
CA LEU A 303 -6.58 6.66 -3.99
C LEU A 303 -7.49 7.50 -3.07
N MET A 304 -7.21 7.56 -1.77
CA MET A 304 -7.98 8.39 -0.83
C MET A 304 -7.70 9.90 -1.00
N GLN A 305 -6.51 10.26 -1.50
CA GLN A 305 -6.09 11.65 -1.74
C GLN A 305 -6.40 12.18 -3.15
N THR A 306 -6.41 11.30 -4.17
CA THR A 306 -6.49 11.71 -5.59
C THR A 306 -7.44 10.86 -6.43
N GLY A 307 -8.32 10.07 -5.80
CA GLY A 307 -9.32 9.25 -6.48
C GLY A 307 -10.44 10.06 -7.15
N GLN A 308 -11.01 9.51 -8.21
CA GLN A 308 -12.25 9.97 -8.84
C GLN A 308 -13.18 8.76 -9.10
N PRO A 309 -14.46 8.78 -8.65
CA PRO A 309 -15.06 9.78 -7.75
C PRO A 309 -14.32 9.85 -6.41
N ASP A 310 -14.45 10.96 -5.68
CA ASP A 310 -13.78 11.13 -4.39
C ASP A 310 -14.15 9.98 -3.42
N ALA A 311 -13.18 9.52 -2.63
CA ALA A 311 -13.41 8.37 -1.76
C ALA A 311 -14.46 8.69 -0.68
N PRO A 312 -15.62 7.99 -0.65
CA PRO A 312 -16.67 8.25 0.33
C PRO A 312 -16.24 7.80 1.72
N TYR A 313 -16.95 8.29 2.74
CA TYR A 313 -16.65 8.04 4.16
C TYR A 313 -16.45 6.55 4.48
N ASP A 314 -17.39 5.67 4.08
CA ASP A 314 -17.28 4.23 4.33
C ASP A 314 -16.06 3.58 3.68
N LEU A 315 -15.62 4.08 2.52
CA LEU A 315 -14.41 3.55 1.88
C LEU A 315 -13.15 4.02 2.61
N ARG A 316 -13.11 5.27 3.08
CA ARG A 316 -12.01 5.78 3.93
C ARG A 316 -11.93 5.00 5.24
N LEU A 317 -13.07 4.78 5.90
CA LEU A 317 -13.15 3.99 7.13
C LEU A 317 -12.66 2.56 6.88
N ARG A 318 -13.18 1.88 5.86
CA ARG A 318 -12.72 0.52 5.49
C ARG A 318 -11.22 0.46 5.22
N VAL A 319 -10.64 1.46 4.57
CA VAL A 319 -9.19 1.53 4.32
C VAL A 319 -8.40 1.67 5.63
N ALA A 320 -8.84 2.57 6.53
CA ALA A 320 -8.24 2.74 7.85
C ALA A 320 -8.36 1.47 8.72
N GLU A 321 -9.52 0.82 8.74
CA GLU A 321 -9.76 -0.47 9.42
C GLU A 321 -8.84 -1.57 8.89
N CYS A 322 -8.60 -1.64 7.57
CA CYS A 322 -7.65 -2.60 6.99
C CYS A 322 -6.21 -2.36 7.51
N PHE A 323 -5.83 -1.10 7.75
CA PHE A 323 -4.50 -0.79 8.29
C PHE A 323 -4.42 -1.14 9.78
N VAL A 324 -5.43 -0.72 10.55
CA VAL A 324 -5.58 -0.99 11.98
C VAL A 324 -5.60 -2.50 12.28
N ASN A 325 -6.36 -3.29 11.51
CA ASN A 325 -6.42 -4.74 11.69
C ASN A 325 -5.11 -5.46 11.34
N GLN A 326 -4.23 -4.84 10.55
CA GLN A 326 -2.85 -5.33 10.37
C GLN A 326 -1.90 -4.80 11.47
N LEU A 327 -2.10 -3.61 12.02
CA LEU A 327 -1.35 -3.10 13.18
C LEU A 327 -1.61 -3.91 14.46
N LYS A 328 -2.81 -4.47 14.61
CA LYS A 328 -3.20 -5.41 15.69
C LYS A 328 -2.47 -6.77 15.63
N ARG A 329 -1.69 -7.06 14.59
CA ARG A 329 -0.85 -8.27 14.52
C ARG A 329 0.37 -8.16 15.46
N PRO A 330 0.77 -9.25 16.13
CA PRO A 330 1.98 -9.27 16.96
C PRO A 330 3.25 -8.87 16.18
N PHE A 331 4.03 -7.99 16.80
CA PHE A 331 5.27 -7.46 16.24
C PHE A 331 6.42 -8.48 16.31
N GLN A 332 7.18 -8.61 15.21
CA GLN A 332 8.27 -9.57 15.13
C GLN A 332 9.66 -9.02 15.43
N ARG A 333 10.21 -9.43 16.57
CA ARG A 333 11.56 -9.05 17.05
C ARG A 333 12.71 -9.81 16.37
N ASP A 334 12.52 -11.08 16.00
CA ASP A 334 13.58 -11.94 15.42
C ASP A 334 13.43 -12.12 13.90
N PRO A 335 14.39 -11.69 13.06
CA PRO A 335 14.39 -11.89 11.61
C PRO A 335 14.39 -13.36 11.13
N VAL A 336 14.77 -14.34 11.95
CA VAL A 336 14.74 -15.77 11.59
C VAL A 336 13.30 -16.28 11.62
N ARG A 337 12.63 -16.23 12.78
CA ARG A 337 11.19 -16.57 12.91
C ARG A 337 10.30 -15.78 11.95
N GLN A 338 10.62 -14.53 11.65
CA GLN A 338 9.93 -13.67 10.66
C GLN A 338 9.80 -14.30 9.25
N ARG A 339 10.58 -15.34 8.93
CA ARG A 339 10.55 -16.07 7.66
C ARG A 339 9.82 -17.43 7.73
N VAL A 340 9.49 -17.90 8.92
CA VAL A 340 8.70 -19.13 9.18
C VAL A 340 7.26 -18.76 9.59
N ASP A 341 7.16 -17.83 10.54
CA ASP A 341 5.95 -17.37 11.17
C ASP A 341 5.29 -16.24 10.40
N HIS A 342 4.68 -16.60 9.27
CA HIS A 342 3.89 -15.73 8.38
C HIS A 342 2.77 -14.92 9.07
N HIS A 343 2.44 -15.18 10.34
CA HIS A 343 1.49 -14.42 11.14
C HIS A 343 2.12 -13.18 11.81
N LEU A 344 3.44 -13.18 12.07
CA LEU A 344 4.18 -12.11 12.76
C LEU A 344 4.60 -11.00 11.77
N GLN A 345 4.77 -9.75 12.24
CA GLN A 345 4.86 -8.56 11.37
C GLN A 345 6.20 -7.79 11.50
N HIS A 346 6.76 -7.31 10.38
CA HIS A 346 8.05 -6.61 10.35
C HIS A 346 7.91 -5.08 10.47
N ILE A 347 8.81 -4.44 11.25
CA ILE A 347 8.94 -2.99 11.52
C ILE A 347 8.51 -2.08 10.35
N TRP A 348 9.15 -2.18 9.18
CA TRP A 348 8.90 -1.28 8.03
C TRP A 348 7.47 -1.33 7.52
N TYR A 349 6.77 -2.45 7.67
CA TYR A 349 5.35 -2.54 7.33
C TYR A 349 4.48 -1.85 8.39
N GLN A 350 4.84 -1.91 9.67
CA GLN A 350 4.17 -1.11 10.72
C GLN A 350 4.36 0.39 10.48
N GLU A 351 5.58 0.85 10.13
CA GLU A 351 5.82 2.25 9.77
C GLU A 351 4.95 2.70 8.58
N VAL A 352 4.90 1.89 7.51
CA VAL A 352 4.06 2.20 6.34
C VAL A 352 2.56 2.20 6.68
N LEU A 353 2.12 1.39 7.64
CA LEU A 353 0.73 1.36 8.10
C LEU A 353 0.35 2.61 8.91
N VAL A 354 1.22 3.09 9.82
CA VAL A 354 0.93 4.30 10.61
C VAL A 354 1.04 5.58 9.78
N GLU A 355 2.05 5.69 8.92
CA GLU A 355 2.11 6.78 7.92
C GLU A 355 0.90 6.71 6.96
N GLY A 356 0.48 5.50 6.61
CA GLY A 356 -0.69 5.26 5.78
C GLY A 356 -2.00 5.70 6.45
N LEU A 357 -2.17 5.41 7.74
CA LEU A 357 -3.39 5.71 8.50
C LEU A 357 -3.66 7.21 8.61
N ALA A 358 -2.63 8.02 8.90
CA ALA A 358 -2.71 9.48 8.81
C ALA A 358 -3.05 9.95 7.37
N GLY A 359 -2.56 9.25 6.35
CA GLY A 359 -2.79 9.54 4.94
C GLY A 359 -4.21 9.24 4.41
N VAL A 360 -5.08 8.58 5.18
CA VAL A 360 -6.45 8.21 4.73
C VAL A 360 -7.40 9.41 4.65
N GLY A 361 -7.19 10.44 5.49
CA GLY A 361 -8.10 11.58 5.57
C GLY A 361 -9.45 11.25 6.22
N ILE A 362 -9.44 10.48 7.31
CA ILE A 362 -10.61 10.24 8.17
C ILE A 362 -10.30 10.67 9.60
N MET A 363 -11.22 11.41 10.22
CA MET A 363 -11.08 11.92 11.59
C MET A 363 -11.70 10.98 12.63
N VAL A 364 -12.95 10.55 12.38
CA VAL A 364 -13.77 9.80 13.34
C VAL A 364 -14.36 8.51 12.76
N ASN A 365 -14.65 7.53 13.62
CA ASN A 365 -15.43 6.34 13.29
C ASN A 365 -16.95 6.63 13.26
N LYS A 366 -17.78 5.60 13.01
CA LYS A 366 -19.25 5.73 12.96
C LYS A 366 -19.88 6.13 14.31
N GLN A 367 -19.11 6.02 15.39
CA GLN A 367 -19.47 6.40 16.76
C GLN A 367 -18.95 7.81 17.13
N ALA A 368 -18.51 8.59 16.13
CA ALA A 368 -17.94 9.94 16.28
C ALA A 368 -16.67 10.03 17.17
N GLN A 369 -16.00 8.91 17.46
CA GLN A 369 -14.78 8.88 18.27
C GLN A 369 -13.53 9.14 17.40
N PRO A 370 -12.46 9.77 17.93
CA PRO A 370 -11.24 10.16 17.21
C PRO A 370 -10.36 8.97 16.80
N PHE A 371 -10.85 8.17 15.85
CA PHE A 371 -10.38 6.81 15.54
C PHE A 371 -8.90 6.71 15.15
N VAL A 372 -8.44 7.54 14.21
CA VAL A 372 -7.05 7.53 13.74
C VAL A 372 -6.09 7.91 14.88
N GLU A 373 -6.47 8.88 15.70
CA GLU A 373 -5.65 9.37 16.81
C GLU A 373 -5.56 8.34 17.94
N ILE A 374 -6.67 7.68 18.30
CA ILE A 374 -6.72 6.58 19.27
C ILE A 374 -5.81 5.41 18.85
N GLU A 375 -5.91 4.94 17.61
CA GLU A 375 -5.14 3.78 17.15
C GLU A 375 -3.65 4.11 16.97
N LEU A 376 -3.30 5.35 16.57
CA LEU A 376 -1.90 5.82 16.55
C LEU A 376 -1.33 5.99 17.97
N ALA A 377 -2.09 6.53 18.91
CA ALA A 377 -1.71 6.61 20.32
C ALA A 377 -1.49 5.21 20.93
N GLY A 378 -2.33 4.23 20.57
CA GLY A 378 -2.15 2.82 20.94
C GLY A 378 -0.83 2.23 20.43
N VAL A 379 -0.49 2.46 19.16
CA VAL A 379 0.81 2.01 18.60
C VAL A 379 2.00 2.76 19.23
N MET A 380 1.84 4.03 19.59
CA MET A 380 2.85 4.83 20.29
C MET A 380 3.09 4.33 21.72
N ALA A 381 2.03 3.95 22.45
CA ALA A 381 2.12 3.47 23.83
C ALA A 381 2.63 2.02 23.95
N ASP A 382 2.40 1.16 22.97
CA ASP A 382 2.72 -0.28 23.04
C ASP A 382 4.23 -0.57 23.22
N PRO A 383 4.68 -1.02 24.42
CA PRO A 383 6.10 -1.25 24.70
C PRO A 383 6.66 -2.51 24.02
N ASN A 384 5.80 -3.33 23.40
CA ASN A 384 6.26 -4.52 22.69
C ASN A 384 6.89 -4.17 21.34
N ARG A 385 6.47 -3.04 20.73
CA ARG A 385 6.89 -2.59 19.40
C ARG A 385 8.28 -1.95 19.40
N HIS A 386 8.97 -2.11 18.27
CA HIS A 386 10.24 -1.43 18.03
C HIS A 386 10.05 0.10 17.97
N PHE A 387 10.99 0.87 18.53
CA PHE A 387 10.88 2.34 18.62
C PHE A 387 10.53 3.00 17.29
N LEU A 388 11.17 2.63 16.17
CA LEU A 388 10.82 3.11 14.82
C LEU A 388 9.31 3.09 14.50
N ALA A 389 8.56 2.06 14.92
CA ALA A 389 7.12 2.00 14.68
C ALA A 389 6.34 2.96 15.61
N ARG A 390 6.80 3.10 16.85
CA ARG A 390 6.24 4.01 17.87
C ARG A 390 6.49 5.49 17.51
N THR A 391 7.68 5.80 17.01
CA THR A 391 8.06 7.15 16.54
C THR A 391 7.45 7.47 15.17
N ALA A 392 7.28 6.49 14.28
CA ALA A 392 6.47 6.68 13.08
C ALA A 392 5.00 6.97 13.42
N ALA A 393 4.45 6.38 14.49
CA ALA A 393 3.11 6.71 14.98
C ALA A 393 3.05 8.14 15.56
N ALA A 394 4.03 8.55 16.37
CA ALA A 394 4.17 9.94 16.83
C ALA A 394 4.23 10.95 15.67
N LYS A 395 5.07 10.69 14.65
CA LYS A 395 5.13 11.47 13.41
C LYS A 395 3.79 11.50 12.68
N ALA A 396 3.07 10.38 12.65
CA ALA A 396 1.78 10.25 11.98
C ALA A 396 0.66 11.03 12.69
N ILE A 397 0.65 11.11 14.03
CA ILE A 397 -0.29 11.96 14.79
C ILE A 397 -0.17 13.42 14.34
N GLY A 398 1.06 13.93 14.17
CA GLY A 398 1.30 15.27 13.63
C GLY A 398 0.84 15.50 12.18
N ARG A 399 0.39 14.47 11.45
CA ARG A 399 -0.03 14.52 10.02
C ARG A 399 -1.44 14.01 9.77
N ALA A 400 -2.03 13.30 10.71
CA ALA A 400 -3.43 12.90 10.69
C ALA A 400 -4.34 14.14 10.78
N PRO A 401 -5.55 14.09 10.20
CA PRO A 401 -6.56 15.11 10.47
C PRO A 401 -7.06 14.92 11.90
N LEU A 402 -6.72 15.85 12.79
CA LEU A 402 -7.05 15.76 14.22
C LEU A 402 -8.51 16.09 14.50
N ALA A 403 -9.07 15.42 15.50
CA ALA A 403 -10.42 15.63 16.01
C ALA A 403 -10.36 16.20 17.45
N ALA A 404 -11.51 16.28 18.14
CA ALA A 404 -11.52 16.59 19.57
C ALA A 404 -10.91 15.41 20.35
N PHE A 405 -9.73 15.64 20.93
CA PHE A 405 -8.94 14.68 21.70
C PHE A 405 -8.21 15.41 22.83
N ASP A 406 -7.82 14.68 23.87
CA ASP A 406 -7.11 15.21 25.04
C ASP A 406 -5.67 15.63 24.70
N ASP A 407 -5.47 16.93 24.50
CA ASP A 407 -4.18 17.57 24.22
C ASP A 407 -3.14 17.32 25.33
N GLY A 408 -3.58 17.16 26.59
CA GLY A 408 -2.71 16.85 27.71
C GLY A 408 -2.17 15.42 27.62
N LEU A 409 -3.06 14.45 27.40
CA LEU A 409 -2.70 13.04 27.18
C LEU A 409 -1.80 12.87 25.95
N ARG A 410 -2.08 13.57 24.84
CA ARG A 410 -1.26 13.52 23.62
C ARG A 410 0.16 14.04 23.90
N SER A 411 0.27 15.22 24.51
CA SER A 411 1.55 15.83 24.89
C SER A 411 2.32 14.92 25.84
N TYR A 412 1.65 14.32 26.82
CA TYR A 412 2.25 13.43 27.79
C TYR A 412 2.88 12.19 27.15
N GLN A 413 2.15 11.48 26.28
CA GLN A 413 2.65 10.26 25.63
C GLN A 413 3.87 10.52 24.72
N LEU A 414 3.97 11.72 24.13
CA LEU A 414 5.13 12.11 23.31
C LEU A 414 6.39 12.30 24.16
N VAL A 415 6.27 12.93 25.34
CA VAL A 415 7.39 13.09 26.29
C VAL A 415 7.73 11.74 26.94
N GLU A 416 6.73 10.91 27.24
CA GLU A 416 6.93 9.57 27.81
C GLU A 416 7.71 8.66 26.84
N LEU A 417 7.37 8.71 25.55
CA LEU A 417 8.14 8.03 24.49
C LEU A 417 9.58 8.57 24.42
N ALA A 418 9.78 9.89 24.55
CA ALA A 418 11.11 10.50 24.54
C ALA A 418 12.01 10.01 25.69
N GLY A 419 11.45 9.93 26.91
CA GLY A 419 12.14 9.37 28.08
C GLY A 419 12.48 7.89 27.90
N GLN A 420 11.52 7.08 27.43
CA GLN A 420 11.73 5.66 27.13
C GLN A 420 12.80 5.45 26.03
N MET A 421 12.81 6.27 24.99
CA MET A 421 13.83 6.24 23.94
C MET A 421 15.21 6.59 24.48
N SER A 422 15.32 7.62 25.31
CA SER A 422 16.60 8.07 25.86
C SER A 422 17.21 7.04 26.83
N ALA A 423 16.37 6.43 27.68
CA ALA A 423 16.77 5.35 28.57
C ALA A 423 17.17 4.05 27.83
N ALA A 424 16.70 3.86 26.60
CA ALA A 424 17.11 2.76 25.73
C ALA A 424 18.33 3.12 24.86
N TYR A 425 18.45 4.37 24.42
CA TYR A 425 19.62 4.92 23.72
C TYR A 425 20.87 4.76 24.59
N ASN A 426 20.82 5.20 25.85
CA ASN A 426 21.94 5.08 26.79
C ASN A 426 22.41 3.62 27.04
N LYS A 427 21.60 2.61 26.68
CA LYS A 427 21.97 1.18 26.79
C LYS A 427 22.55 0.58 25.50
N ALA A 428 22.31 1.21 24.35
CA ALA A 428 22.74 0.71 23.04
C ALA A 428 22.91 1.85 22.00
N PRO A 429 23.76 2.86 22.28
CA PRO A 429 23.73 4.15 21.57
C PRO A 429 24.25 4.05 20.13
N THR A 430 25.06 3.04 19.82
CA THR A 430 25.57 2.70 18.48
C THR A 430 24.50 2.17 17.51
N SER A 431 23.25 1.98 17.95
CA SER A 431 22.20 1.43 17.09
C SER A 431 21.74 2.45 16.04
N GLY A 432 22.13 2.25 14.78
CA GLY A 432 21.92 3.21 13.68
C GLY A 432 20.47 3.59 13.31
N PHE A 433 19.46 3.11 14.04
CA PHE A 433 18.09 3.60 13.94
C PHE A 433 17.81 4.83 14.82
N TRP A 434 18.66 5.14 15.82
CA TRP A 434 18.37 6.19 16.80
C TRP A 434 18.15 7.59 16.20
N PRO A 435 19.01 8.12 15.29
CA PRO A 435 18.77 9.44 14.70
C PRO A 435 17.42 9.53 14.00
N ARG A 436 16.98 8.45 13.32
CA ARG A 436 15.65 8.38 12.67
C ARG A 436 14.51 8.36 13.68
N CYS A 437 14.64 7.64 14.81
CA CYS A 437 13.63 7.64 15.87
C CYS A 437 13.43 9.05 16.44
N PHE A 438 14.52 9.72 16.84
CA PHE A 438 14.45 11.08 17.41
C PHE A 438 14.00 12.13 16.37
N GLN A 439 14.43 12.00 15.10
CA GLN A 439 13.96 12.87 14.02
C GLN A 439 12.46 12.68 13.73
N GLN A 440 11.95 11.44 13.71
CA GLN A 440 10.52 11.16 13.59
C GLN A 440 9.72 11.77 14.76
N LEU A 441 10.24 11.71 15.99
CA LEU A 441 9.61 12.30 17.17
C LEU A 441 9.59 13.84 17.10
N TYR A 442 10.67 14.49 16.66
CA TYR A 442 10.67 15.94 16.37
C TYR A 442 9.63 16.31 15.31
N PHE A 443 9.50 15.50 14.26
CA PHE A 443 8.47 15.68 13.24
C PHE A 443 7.04 15.44 13.76
N ALA A 444 6.80 14.86 14.95
CA ALA A 444 5.47 14.88 15.55
C ALA A 444 4.99 16.33 15.81
N PHE A 445 5.91 17.20 16.23
CA PHE A 445 5.64 18.60 16.54
C PHE A 445 5.71 19.52 15.32
N LYS A 446 6.58 19.23 14.34
CA LYS A 446 6.84 20.08 13.16
C LYS A 446 6.73 19.37 11.82
N ALA A 447 6.40 20.16 10.81
CA ALA A 447 6.54 19.81 9.40
C ALA A 447 8.00 19.45 9.02
N VAL A 448 8.17 18.59 8.02
CA VAL A 448 9.49 18.20 7.46
C VAL A 448 10.10 19.34 6.65
N ASN A 449 9.28 20.15 6.00
CA ASN A 449 9.62 21.38 5.29
C ASN A 449 8.46 22.39 5.44
N LYS A 450 8.62 23.63 4.97
CA LYS A 450 7.59 24.69 5.16
C LYS A 450 6.27 24.40 4.44
N ASP A 451 6.30 23.54 3.43
CA ASP A 451 5.21 23.28 2.49
C ASP A 451 4.47 21.96 2.75
N GLU A 452 4.85 21.21 3.81
CA GLU A 452 4.19 19.95 4.18
C GLU A 452 2.81 20.26 4.81
N LEU A 453 1.76 19.99 4.04
CA LEU A 453 0.38 20.04 4.52
C LEU A 453 -0.16 18.65 4.89
N THR A 454 -1.10 18.60 5.82
CA THR A 454 -1.87 17.38 6.13
C THR A 454 -2.92 17.10 5.07
N VAL A 455 -3.58 15.93 5.16
CA VAL A 455 -4.69 15.58 4.25
C VAL A 455 -5.90 16.54 4.39
N ALA A 456 -5.97 17.32 5.48
CA ALA A 456 -6.96 18.37 5.70
C ALA A 456 -6.47 19.78 5.29
N GLY A 457 -5.31 19.90 4.62
CA GLY A 457 -4.76 21.18 4.16
C GLY A 457 -4.15 22.08 5.24
N LYS A 458 -4.10 21.63 6.51
CA LYS A 458 -3.40 22.35 7.60
C LYS A 458 -1.88 22.15 7.50
N PRO A 459 -1.04 23.07 8.01
CA PRO A 459 0.39 22.82 8.17
C PRO A 459 0.66 21.58 9.03
N ALA A 460 1.65 20.77 8.64
CA ALA A 460 1.99 19.54 9.35
C ALA A 460 2.76 19.77 10.67
N GLY A 461 2.68 18.79 11.56
CA GLY A 461 3.17 18.85 12.93
C GLY A 461 2.13 19.45 13.88
N LEU A 462 2.12 19.00 15.15
CA LEU A 462 1.14 19.45 16.15
C LEU A 462 1.18 20.96 16.42
N LEU A 463 2.35 21.61 16.28
CA LEU A 463 2.49 23.06 16.39
C LEU A 463 1.86 23.82 15.20
N GLY A 464 1.66 23.15 14.07
CA GLY A 464 0.92 23.67 12.91
C GLY A 464 -0.58 23.35 12.90
N GLN A 465 -1.01 22.35 13.67
CA GLN A 465 -2.41 21.88 13.68
C GLN A 465 -3.26 22.33 14.87
N VAL A 466 -2.66 22.44 16.07
CA VAL A 466 -3.35 22.72 17.35
C VAL A 466 -2.62 23.73 18.26
N SER A 467 -1.28 23.70 18.32
CA SER A 467 -0.42 24.72 18.96
C SER A 467 -0.79 25.15 20.41
N THR A 468 -1.39 24.26 21.20
CA THR A 468 -1.73 24.57 22.61
C THR A 468 -0.50 24.62 23.51
N ALA A 469 -0.61 25.27 24.68
CA ALA A 469 0.49 25.41 25.64
C ALA A 469 1.10 24.05 26.04
N SER A 470 0.26 23.04 26.27
CA SER A 470 0.68 21.66 26.57
C SER A 470 1.60 21.06 25.50
N VAL A 471 1.29 21.30 24.22
CA VAL A 471 2.10 20.84 23.07
C VAL A 471 3.40 21.65 22.95
N GLN A 472 3.37 22.95 23.24
CA GLN A 472 4.58 23.80 23.27
C GLN A 472 5.55 23.37 24.39
N ASP A 473 5.02 23.02 25.56
CA ASP A 473 5.83 22.54 26.70
C ASP A 473 6.38 21.14 26.46
N ALA A 474 5.59 20.23 25.90
CA ALA A 474 6.10 18.92 25.46
C ALA A 474 7.20 19.06 24.40
N TYR A 475 7.07 19.98 23.45
CA TYR A 475 8.11 20.29 22.47
C TYR A 475 9.41 20.78 23.15
N ARG A 476 9.31 21.65 24.17
CA ARG A 476 10.46 22.12 24.96
C ARG A 476 11.21 20.96 25.66
N GLN A 477 10.51 19.97 26.20
CA GLN A 477 11.13 18.78 26.81
C GLN A 477 11.79 17.84 25.79
N VAL A 478 11.22 17.70 24.59
CA VAL A 478 11.68 16.74 23.57
C VAL A 478 12.91 17.25 22.80
N VAL A 479 12.99 18.55 22.50
CA VAL A 479 14.03 19.11 21.61
C VAL A 479 15.48 18.86 22.09
N PRO A 480 15.85 19.03 23.37
CA PRO A 480 17.22 18.78 23.83
C PRO A 480 17.69 17.34 23.57
N LEU A 481 16.81 16.36 23.81
CA LEU A 481 17.09 14.94 23.57
C LEU A 481 17.31 14.65 22.07
N VAL A 482 16.49 15.26 21.21
CA VAL A 482 16.62 15.15 19.75
C VAL A 482 17.94 15.77 19.28
N ALA A 483 18.26 16.97 19.76
CA ALA A 483 19.48 17.68 19.39
C ALA A 483 20.73 16.88 19.79
N HIS A 484 20.76 16.33 21.01
CA HIS A 484 21.86 15.48 21.49
C HIS A 484 22.13 14.29 20.58
N VAL A 485 21.08 13.58 20.14
CA VAL A 485 21.22 12.31 19.40
C VAL A 485 21.45 12.52 17.89
N ILE A 486 20.92 13.60 17.29
CA ILE A 486 21.11 13.85 15.85
C ILE A 486 22.56 14.23 15.51
N VAL A 487 23.34 14.78 16.45
CA VAL A 487 24.78 15.09 16.25
C VAL A 487 25.72 13.91 16.56
N GLN A 488 25.19 12.70 16.77
CA GLN A 488 25.98 11.50 17.05
C GLN A 488 26.13 10.61 15.80
N PRO A 489 27.27 9.92 15.62
CA PRO A 489 28.46 9.97 16.48
C PRO A 489 29.27 11.24 16.30
N THR A 490 29.91 11.69 17.38
CA THR A 490 31.01 12.66 17.27
C THR A 490 32.28 11.94 16.80
N VAL A 491 33.12 12.62 16.03
CA VAL A 491 34.42 12.10 15.59
C VAL A 491 35.51 12.84 16.37
N ALA A 492 36.37 12.11 17.07
CA ALA A 492 37.48 12.70 17.81
C ALA A 492 38.71 12.90 16.91
N ALA A 493 39.75 13.56 17.43
CA ALA A 493 41.00 13.84 16.71
C ALA A 493 41.76 12.58 16.23
N ASP A 494 41.44 11.41 16.77
CA ASP A 494 41.99 10.11 16.33
C ASP A 494 41.19 9.44 15.18
N GLY A 495 40.17 10.13 14.66
CA GLY A 495 39.30 9.66 13.59
C GLY A 495 38.23 8.63 14.02
N LYS A 496 38.17 8.24 15.30
CA LYS A 496 37.17 7.26 15.77
C LYS A 496 35.83 7.92 16.06
N GLN A 497 34.76 7.13 15.89
CA GLN A 497 33.39 7.52 16.19
C GLN A 497 33.05 7.22 17.65
N TYR A 498 32.59 8.23 18.37
CA TYR A 498 32.13 8.14 19.75
C TYR A 498 30.64 8.48 19.83
N TYR A 499 29.89 7.72 20.64
CA TYR A 499 28.47 7.97 20.89
C TYR A 499 28.31 8.35 22.36
N GLN A 500 27.97 9.61 22.62
CA GLN A 500 27.82 10.12 23.98
C GLN A 500 26.45 9.77 24.55
N ALA A 501 26.40 9.24 25.78
CA ALA A 501 25.15 9.06 26.50
C ALA A 501 24.47 10.42 26.78
N ILE A 502 23.14 10.43 26.83
CA ILE A 502 22.37 11.59 27.29
C ILE A 502 22.53 11.71 28.80
N SER A 503 22.98 12.87 29.30
CA SER A 503 23.25 13.09 30.72
C SER A 503 22.00 13.03 31.60
N SER A 504 22.18 12.70 32.88
CA SER A 504 21.13 12.79 33.91
C SER A 504 20.54 14.20 34.02
N GLU A 505 21.37 15.23 33.88
CA GLU A 505 20.95 16.65 33.85
C GLU A 505 20.00 16.94 32.69
N THR A 506 20.30 16.43 31.48
CA THR A 506 19.41 16.57 30.31
C THR A 506 18.10 15.79 30.47
N LEU A 507 18.12 14.69 31.23
CA LEU A 507 16.94 13.86 31.49
C LEU A 507 16.06 14.37 32.64
N LYS A 508 16.62 15.10 33.61
CA LYS A 508 15.89 15.55 34.80
C LYS A 508 14.63 16.39 34.49
N PRO A 509 14.68 17.41 33.60
CA PRO A 509 13.48 18.16 33.22
C PRO A 509 12.37 17.26 32.66
N VAL A 510 12.74 16.21 31.93
CA VAL A 510 11.83 15.26 31.30
C VAL A 510 11.18 14.35 32.35
N THR A 511 11.93 13.85 33.33
CA THR A 511 11.39 13.02 34.43
C THR A 511 10.53 13.82 35.40
N ASP A 512 10.93 15.06 35.69
CA ASP A 512 10.19 15.95 36.59
C ASP A 512 8.85 16.33 35.93
N TRP A 513 8.86 16.74 34.66
CA TRP A 513 7.65 17.06 33.88
C TRP A 513 6.70 15.85 33.73
N LEU A 514 7.22 14.64 33.51
CA LEU A 514 6.41 13.42 33.46
C LEU A 514 5.81 13.02 34.82
N THR A 515 6.43 13.46 35.92
CA THR A 515 5.86 13.28 37.26
C THR A 515 4.74 14.30 37.51
N GLU A 516 4.96 15.56 37.12
CA GLU A 516 4.01 16.66 37.30
C GLU A 516 2.75 16.54 36.43
N LYS A 517 2.90 16.20 35.13
CA LYS A 517 1.81 16.23 34.13
C LYS A 517 1.10 14.90 33.92
N ARG A 518 1.22 13.96 34.87
CA ARG A 518 0.70 12.59 34.73
C ARG A 518 -0.84 12.55 34.63
N PRO A 519 -1.42 12.05 33.51
CA PRO A 519 -2.88 11.99 33.36
C PRO A 519 -3.53 11.05 34.38
N ALA A 520 -4.63 11.49 35.00
CA ALA A 520 -5.42 10.68 35.93
C ALA A 520 -5.97 9.38 35.29
N ASN A 521 -6.23 9.41 33.99
CA ASN A 521 -6.54 8.24 33.17
C ASN A 521 -5.63 8.20 31.95
N TYR A 522 -4.91 7.09 31.75
CA TYR A 522 -4.13 6.80 30.52
C TYR A 522 -5.01 6.43 29.31
N LYS A 523 -6.31 6.72 29.37
CA LYS A 523 -7.30 6.51 28.30
C LYS A 523 -7.84 7.86 27.87
N PRO A 524 -8.09 8.09 26.56
CA PRO A 524 -8.71 9.32 26.09
C PRO A 524 -10.03 9.58 26.82
N SER A 525 -10.14 10.74 27.45
CA SER A 525 -11.41 11.29 27.89
C SER A 525 -12.30 11.50 26.65
N GLN A 526 -13.58 11.14 26.72
CA GLN A 526 -14.52 11.64 25.71
C GLN A 526 -14.70 13.13 25.97
N PRO A 527 -14.68 14.00 24.94
CA PRO A 527 -15.03 15.40 25.12
C PRO A 527 -16.46 15.47 25.66
N SER A 528 -16.63 16.10 26.83
CA SER A 528 -17.94 16.26 27.46
C SER A 528 -18.92 16.88 26.48
N ALA A 529 -20.06 16.22 26.24
CA ALA A 529 -21.13 16.80 25.44
C ALA A 529 -21.56 18.11 26.10
N THR A 530 -21.43 19.23 25.39
CA THR A 530 -21.75 20.56 25.92
C THR A 530 -23.21 20.59 26.35
N THR A 531 -23.44 20.65 27.67
CA THR A 531 -24.78 20.85 28.22
C THR A 531 -25.31 22.20 27.76
N SER A 532 -26.43 22.16 27.03
CA SER A 532 -27.17 23.36 26.66
C SER A 532 -27.52 24.14 27.94
N PRO A 533 -27.28 25.46 28.01
CA PRO A 533 -27.56 26.22 29.21
C PRO A 533 -29.08 26.34 29.41
N THR A 534 -29.65 25.54 30.31
CA THR A 534 -31.05 25.64 30.74
C THR A 534 -31.29 27.00 31.41
N SER A 535 -31.92 27.92 30.69
CA SER A 535 -32.20 29.28 31.17
C SER A 535 -33.47 29.34 32.02
N THR A 536 -33.36 28.96 33.30
CA THR A 536 -34.39 29.25 34.32
C THR A 536 -34.14 30.63 34.92
N PRO A 537 -35.01 31.63 34.71
CA PRO A 537 -34.80 32.97 35.26
C PRO A 537 -35.17 33.04 36.74
N SER A 538 -34.44 33.84 37.51
CA SER A 538 -34.86 34.32 38.83
C SER A 538 -34.27 35.71 39.10
N PRO A 539 -34.98 36.58 39.83
CA PRO A 539 -34.84 38.02 39.64
C PRO A 539 -33.70 38.64 40.44
N LYS A 540 -33.05 39.65 39.86
CA LYS A 540 -32.30 40.65 40.61
C LYS A 540 -33.07 41.96 40.60
N SER A 541 -33.41 42.45 41.79
CA SER A 541 -33.83 43.83 41.96
C SER A 541 -32.66 44.76 41.62
N ASN A 542 -32.96 45.93 41.06
CA ASN A 542 -32.12 47.10 41.30
C ASN A 542 -32.98 48.37 41.32
N LYS A 543 -32.47 49.42 41.98
CA LYS A 543 -33.28 50.51 42.53
C LYS A 543 -32.75 51.87 42.07
N GLY A 544 -33.59 52.64 41.38
CA GLY A 544 -33.24 53.96 40.80
C GLY A 544 -32.86 53.88 39.31
N THR A 545 -33.06 54.92 38.48
CA THR A 545 -33.55 56.29 38.78
C THR A 545 -34.42 56.83 37.63
N LYS A 546 -35.23 57.86 37.90
CA LYS A 546 -36.31 58.42 37.04
C LYS A 546 -35.85 59.01 35.69
N SER A 547 -36.72 58.95 34.67
CA SER A 547 -37.06 59.99 33.65
C SER A 547 -37.32 59.37 32.24
N LYS A 548 -38.29 59.76 31.39
CA LYS A 548 -39.59 60.48 31.53
C LYS A 548 -40.36 60.41 30.17
N ALA A 549 -41.57 59.85 30.15
CA ALA A 549 -42.55 59.87 29.02
C ALA A 549 -42.12 59.15 27.70
N THR A 550 -42.96 58.82 26.70
CA THR A 550 -44.41 59.10 26.45
C THR A 550 -45.07 58.01 25.56
N THR A 551 -46.34 57.63 25.84
CA THR A 551 -47.45 57.14 24.94
C THR A 551 -47.24 56.20 23.72
N GLY A 552 -48.15 55.22 23.56
CA GLY A 552 -48.33 54.31 22.40
C GLY A 552 -48.42 52.84 22.88
N THR A 553 -49.51 52.06 22.89
CA THR A 553 -50.71 51.91 22.01
C THR A 553 -50.34 51.53 20.56
N ALA A 554 -50.83 50.43 19.95
CA ALA A 554 -51.86 49.46 20.36
C ALA A 554 -51.73 48.07 19.68
N ALA A 555 -52.54 47.11 20.15
CA ALA A 555 -53.10 45.95 19.43
C ALA A 555 -52.20 44.79 18.90
N GLY A 556 -52.74 43.56 19.01
CA GLY A 556 -52.43 42.41 18.14
C GLY A 556 -53.55 42.26 17.07
N PRO A 557 -54.00 41.04 16.67
CA PRO A 557 -53.70 39.72 17.24
C PRO A 557 -53.47 38.55 16.24
N SER A 558 -53.14 37.39 16.82
CA SER A 558 -53.57 36.01 16.44
C SER A 558 -53.44 35.45 15.00
N ARG A 559 -52.73 34.31 14.94
CA ARG A 559 -53.12 33.02 14.31
C ARG A 559 -53.53 32.99 12.82
N SER A 560 -52.71 32.27 12.05
CA SER A 560 -53.07 30.88 11.67
C SER A 560 -51.85 29.98 11.81
#